data_AF-A0A7C5TWZ2-F1
#
_entry.id   AF-A0A7C5TWZ2-F1
#
_cell.length_a   1.000
_cell.length_b   1.000
_cell.length_c   1.000
_cell.angle_alpha   90.00
_cell.angle_beta   90.00
_cell.angle_gamma   90.00
#
_symmetry.space_group_name_H-M   'P 1'
#
loop_
_entity.id
_entity.type
_entity.pdbx_description
1 polymer ?
#
loop_
_entity_poly.entity_id
_entity_poly.type
_entity_poly.pdbx_seq_one_letter_code
_entity_poly.pdbx_strand_id
1 'polypeptide(L)'
;MSDEKNFPTMIIPAGTEIGVNERGQLSIRTPGNLVIQNSGSYSLIESSQGSVRIDPDVKVEAVSILAADSCFIAGELTAWKVKAQKITLEKGAQAYIMLQQSENLELDRSARLVGNFASDKELYLLLGRFSRELRQLPQELSPGGENGRDTFLPGETRAEEDPFVAPDGEDEPSPAVRQDTEETLDLVRIIFERELARADLMDPGRSALESLLEMVRDQRMEELEKSYSYLIAQVPEPSAELGRSRDMLARLFAT
;
A
#
# COMPACT_ATOMS: atom_id res chain seq x y z
N MET A 1 -52.40 -10.89 25.25
CA MET A 1 -51.44 -10.53 24.20
C MET A 1 -50.14 -11.20 24.60
N SER A 2 -49.76 -12.26 23.89
CA SER A 2 -48.52 -12.99 24.16
C SER A 2 -47.35 -12.14 23.70
N ASP A 3 -46.43 -11.82 24.62
CA ASP A 3 -45.15 -11.18 24.30
C ASP A 3 -44.47 -11.98 23.18
N GLU A 4 -44.27 -11.34 22.02
CA GLU A 4 -43.42 -11.87 20.95
C GLU A 4 -41.99 -11.97 21.49
N LYS A 5 -41.62 -13.17 21.93
CA LYS A 5 -40.25 -13.48 22.32
C LYS A 5 -39.41 -13.57 21.05
N ASN A 6 -38.73 -12.49 20.71
CA ASN A 6 -37.70 -12.51 19.69
C ASN A 6 -36.50 -13.32 20.20
N PHE A 7 -36.22 -14.44 19.55
CA PHE A 7 -35.03 -15.24 19.82
C PHE A 7 -33.93 -14.84 18.83
N PRO A 8 -32.74 -14.42 19.31
CA PRO A 8 -31.62 -14.13 18.44
C PRO A 8 -31.26 -15.41 17.69
N THR A 9 -31.45 -15.39 16.37
CA THR A 9 -31.22 -16.55 15.50
C THR A 9 -30.01 -16.26 14.62
N MET A 10 -29.07 -17.20 14.57
CA MET A 10 -27.93 -17.16 13.66
C MET A 10 -28.23 -18.06 12.46
N ILE A 11 -28.14 -17.50 11.24
CA ILE A 11 -28.32 -18.25 9.99
C ILE A 11 -26.96 -18.37 9.32
N ILE A 12 -26.46 -19.60 9.17
CA ILE A 12 -25.24 -19.90 8.42
C ILE A 12 -25.68 -20.58 7.11
N PRO A 13 -25.49 -19.95 5.94
CA PRO A 13 -25.90 -20.55 4.68
C PRO A 13 -25.08 -21.81 4.36
N ALA A 14 -25.66 -22.70 3.56
CA ALA A 14 -24.97 -23.90 3.12
C ALA A 14 -23.71 -23.53 2.31
N GLY A 15 -22.61 -24.23 2.55
CA GLY A 15 -21.32 -23.98 1.90
C GLY A 15 -20.50 -22.86 2.53
N THR A 16 -20.92 -22.30 3.67
CA THR A 16 -20.05 -21.43 4.47
C THR A 16 -19.02 -22.28 5.23
N GLU A 17 -17.75 -21.94 5.03
CA GLU A 17 -16.62 -22.51 5.77
C GLU A 17 -16.17 -21.49 6.82
N ILE A 18 -16.03 -21.94 8.07
CA ILE A 18 -15.54 -21.13 9.17
C ILE A 18 -14.37 -21.88 9.81
N GLY A 19 -13.21 -21.24 9.87
CA GLY A 19 -12.00 -21.75 10.49
C GLY A 19 -11.41 -20.76 11.47
N VAL A 20 -10.51 -21.24 12.33
CA VAL A 20 -9.73 -20.41 13.25
C VAL A 20 -8.27 -20.83 13.09
N ASN A 21 -7.38 -19.86 12.88
CA ASN A 21 -5.95 -20.15 12.78
C ASN A 21 -5.30 -20.27 14.17
N GLU A 22 -4.02 -20.64 14.22
CA GLU A 22 -3.25 -20.80 15.47
C GLU A 22 -3.14 -19.51 16.30
N ARG A 23 -3.36 -18.35 15.67
CA ARG A 23 -3.36 -17.03 16.31
C ARG A 23 -4.75 -16.59 16.79
N GLY A 24 -5.76 -17.46 16.68
CA GLY A 24 -7.14 -17.18 17.11
C GLY A 24 -7.94 -16.30 16.15
N GLN A 25 -7.43 -16.03 14.94
CA GLN A 25 -8.14 -15.22 13.94
C GLN A 25 -9.13 -16.06 13.14
N LEU A 26 -10.31 -15.49 12.92
CA LEU A 26 -11.39 -16.15 12.17
C LEU A 26 -11.13 -16.10 10.66
N SER A 27 -11.36 -17.21 9.98
CA SER A 27 -11.43 -17.30 8.52
C SER A 27 -12.85 -17.66 8.15
N ILE A 28 -13.52 -16.83 7.35
CA ILE A 28 -14.89 -17.05 6.88
C ILE A 28 -14.87 -17.03 5.36
N ARG A 29 -15.36 -18.09 4.75
CA ARG A 29 -15.62 -18.18 3.30
C ARG A 29 -17.09 -18.49 3.11
N THR A 30 -17.81 -17.65 2.39
CA THR A 30 -19.23 -17.86 2.09
C THR A 30 -19.52 -17.68 0.60
N PRO A 31 -20.43 -18.46 0.01
CA PRO A 31 -20.82 -18.27 -1.39
C PRO A 31 -21.65 -16.99 -1.59
N GLY A 32 -22.44 -16.57 -0.61
CA GLY A 32 -23.37 -15.45 -0.72
C GLY A 32 -22.89 -14.18 -0.04
N ASN A 33 -23.82 -13.27 0.22
CA ASN A 33 -23.54 -12.04 0.95
C ASN A 33 -23.15 -12.35 2.41
N LEU A 34 -22.16 -11.62 2.92
CA LEU A 34 -21.69 -11.72 4.29
C LEU A 34 -21.92 -10.41 5.00
N VAL A 35 -22.58 -10.44 6.16
CA VAL A 35 -22.74 -9.27 7.03
C VAL A 35 -22.00 -9.53 8.33
N ILE A 36 -21.05 -8.65 8.65
CA ILE A 36 -20.28 -8.66 9.89
C ILE A 36 -20.92 -7.67 10.85
N GLN A 37 -21.54 -8.23 11.89
CA GLN A 37 -22.31 -7.47 12.89
C GLN A 37 -21.60 -7.39 14.25
N ASN A 38 -20.48 -8.10 14.41
CA ASN A 38 -19.70 -8.14 15.63
C ASN A 38 -18.25 -7.81 15.34
N SER A 39 -17.65 -7.03 16.25
CA SER A 39 -16.25 -6.66 16.17
C SER A 39 -15.36 -7.89 16.33
N GLY A 40 -14.22 -7.91 15.66
CA GLY A 40 -13.29 -9.04 15.77
C GLY A 40 -12.13 -8.99 14.81
N SER A 41 -11.21 -9.93 14.99
CA SER A 41 -10.00 -10.10 14.20
C SER A 41 -10.11 -11.31 13.28
N TYR A 42 -9.91 -11.08 12.00
CA TYR A 42 -10.10 -12.04 10.92
C TYR A 42 -8.80 -12.22 10.13
N SER A 43 -8.49 -13.46 9.77
CA SER A 43 -7.42 -13.74 8.82
C SER A 43 -7.93 -13.59 7.39
N LEU A 44 -9.13 -14.09 7.11
CA LEU A 44 -9.74 -14.02 5.79
C LEU A 44 -11.24 -13.83 5.91
N ILE A 45 -11.77 -12.87 5.17
CA ILE A 45 -13.20 -12.67 4.95
C ILE A 45 -13.43 -12.80 3.46
N GLU A 46 -14.09 -13.87 3.03
CA GLU A 46 -14.33 -14.15 1.62
C GLU A 46 -15.80 -14.35 1.32
N SER A 47 -16.30 -13.56 0.36
CA SER A 47 -17.59 -13.74 -0.30
C SER A 47 -17.34 -14.02 -1.77
N SER A 48 -17.51 -15.28 -2.19
CA SER A 48 -17.07 -15.73 -3.53
C SER A 48 -18.03 -15.38 -4.66
N GLN A 49 -19.31 -15.12 -4.37
CA GLN A 49 -20.30 -14.67 -5.36
C GLN A 49 -21.15 -13.49 -4.87
N GLY A 50 -20.78 -12.88 -3.75
CA GLY A 50 -21.58 -11.82 -3.12
C GLY A 50 -20.76 -10.63 -2.65
N SER A 51 -21.39 -9.86 -1.78
CA SER A 51 -20.83 -8.68 -1.15
C SER A 51 -20.48 -8.94 0.32
N VAL A 52 -19.53 -8.18 0.84
CA VAL A 52 -19.25 -8.11 2.28
C VAL A 52 -19.78 -6.79 2.82
N ARG A 53 -20.53 -6.82 3.92
CA ARG A 53 -21.00 -5.63 4.64
C ARG A 53 -20.49 -5.66 6.06
N ILE A 54 -19.94 -4.54 6.51
CA ILE A 54 -19.58 -4.29 7.92
C ILE A 54 -20.60 -3.30 8.46
N ASP A 55 -21.33 -3.72 9.49
CA ASP A 55 -22.41 -2.92 10.07
C ASP A 55 -21.88 -1.69 10.83
N PRO A 56 -22.75 -0.69 11.08
CA PRO A 56 -22.42 0.44 11.93
C PRO A 56 -21.97 -0.02 13.32
N ASP A 57 -21.10 0.75 13.96
CA ASP A 57 -20.56 0.49 15.32
C ASP A 57 -19.73 -0.81 15.45
N VAL A 58 -19.44 -1.48 14.34
CA VAL A 58 -18.59 -2.69 14.30
C VAL A 58 -17.15 -2.31 13.95
N LYS A 59 -16.19 -2.86 14.70
CA LYS A 59 -14.75 -2.73 14.44
C LYS A 59 -14.18 -4.04 13.92
N VAL A 60 -13.72 -4.04 12.68
CA VAL A 60 -13.18 -5.23 12.02
C VAL A 60 -11.70 -5.03 11.74
N GLU A 61 -10.88 -5.97 12.20
CA GLU A 61 -9.49 -6.10 11.79
C GLU A 61 -9.36 -7.34 10.92
N ALA A 62 -8.90 -7.18 9.68
CA ALA A 62 -8.77 -8.29 8.75
C ALA A 62 -7.40 -8.29 8.07
N VAL A 63 -6.80 -9.47 7.88
CA VAL A 63 -5.62 -9.57 7.00
C VAL A 63 -6.08 -9.46 5.55
N SER A 64 -7.11 -10.20 5.13
CA SER A 64 -7.65 -10.07 3.78
C SER A 64 -9.18 -10.09 3.73
N ILE A 65 -9.74 -9.22 2.90
CA ILE A 65 -11.15 -9.20 2.51
C ILE A 65 -11.25 -9.38 0.99
N LEU A 66 -11.96 -10.42 0.59
CA LEU A 66 -12.22 -10.77 -0.81
C LEU A 66 -13.74 -10.74 -1.01
N ALA A 67 -14.24 -9.74 -1.72
CA ALA A 67 -15.63 -9.68 -2.16
C ALA A 67 -15.68 -9.80 -3.67
N ALA A 68 -16.53 -10.68 -4.19
CA ALA A 68 -16.68 -10.85 -5.63
C ALA A 68 -17.29 -9.61 -6.31
N ASP A 69 -18.22 -8.95 -5.61
CA ASP A 69 -18.92 -7.76 -6.09
C ASP A 69 -18.52 -6.51 -5.29
N SER A 70 -19.14 -6.30 -4.13
CA SER A 70 -19.03 -5.05 -3.39
C SER A 70 -18.59 -5.25 -1.94
N CYS A 71 -17.83 -4.30 -1.40
CA CYS A 71 -17.49 -4.20 0.02
C CYS A 71 -18.10 -2.93 0.61
N PHE A 72 -19.09 -3.08 1.49
CA PHE A 72 -19.80 -2.00 2.16
C PHE A 72 -19.28 -1.83 3.59
N ILE A 73 -18.83 -0.64 3.94
CA ILE A 73 -18.23 -0.36 5.23
C ILE A 73 -19.04 0.75 5.89
N ALA A 74 -19.78 0.42 6.94
CA ALA A 74 -20.53 1.40 7.75
C ALA A 74 -19.89 1.67 9.12
N GLY A 75 -19.10 0.73 9.63
CA GLY A 75 -18.33 0.86 10.88
C GLY A 75 -16.86 1.24 10.67
N GLU A 76 -15.98 0.62 11.45
CA GLU A 76 -14.53 0.75 11.35
C GLU A 76 -13.93 -0.51 10.72
N LEU A 77 -13.12 -0.35 9.68
CA LEU A 77 -12.41 -1.45 9.03
C LEU A 77 -10.91 -1.17 8.95
N THR A 78 -10.10 -2.07 9.49
CA THR A 78 -8.66 -2.12 9.24
C THR A 78 -8.34 -3.38 8.45
N ALA A 79 -7.88 -3.23 7.21
CA ALA A 79 -7.55 -4.37 6.37
C ALA A 79 -6.25 -4.21 5.57
N TRP A 80 -5.42 -5.25 5.58
CA TRP A 80 -4.16 -5.26 4.82
C TRP A 80 -4.37 -5.49 3.33
N LYS A 81 -5.41 -6.23 2.96
CA LYS A 81 -5.72 -6.49 1.55
C LYS A 81 -7.21 -6.53 1.34
N VAL A 82 -7.73 -5.57 0.57
CA VAL A 82 -9.14 -5.58 0.14
C VAL A 82 -9.20 -5.72 -1.37
N LYS A 83 -9.91 -6.76 -1.84
CA LYS A 83 -10.22 -6.99 -3.24
C LYS A 83 -11.73 -7.03 -3.42
N ALA A 84 -12.24 -6.06 -4.16
CA ALA A 84 -13.65 -5.97 -4.54
C ALA A 84 -13.78 -5.19 -5.86
N GLN A 85 -14.84 -5.41 -6.62
CA GLN A 85 -15.13 -4.56 -7.80
C GLN A 85 -15.51 -3.15 -7.34
N LYS A 86 -16.25 -3.05 -6.24
CA LYS A 86 -16.71 -1.79 -5.66
C LYS A 86 -16.46 -1.75 -4.15
N ILE A 87 -15.92 -0.64 -3.66
CA ILE A 87 -15.83 -0.36 -2.22
C ILE A 87 -16.68 0.87 -1.92
N THR A 88 -17.59 0.75 -0.95
CA THR A 88 -18.48 1.84 -0.51
C THR A 88 -18.25 2.11 0.97
N LEU A 89 -17.82 3.32 1.30
CA LEU A 89 -17.75 3.77 2.69
C LEU A 89 -19.00 4.62 2.99
N GLU A 90 -19.81 4.18 3.94
CA GLU A 90 -21.02 4.88 4.37
C GLU A 90 -20.70 6.03 5.34
N LYS A 91 -21.72 6.83 5.66
CA LYS A 91 -21.58 8.03 6.48
C LYS A 91 -21.03 7.73 7.87
N GLY A 92 -19.82 8.23 8.13
CA GLY A 92 -19.16 8.11 9.43
C GLY A 92 -18.27 6.88 9.55
N ALA A 93 -18.18 6.06 8.49
CA ALA A 93 -17.29 4.93 8.42
C ALA A 93 -15.82 5.37 8.38
N GLN A 94 -14.97 4.58 9.01
CA GLN A 94 -13.52 4.75 8.98
C GLN A 94 -12.89 3.50 8.39
N ALA A 95 -12.06 3.67 7.36
CA ALA A 95 -11.38 2.54 6.75
C ALA A 95 -9.87 2.80 6.64
N TYR A 96 -9.09 1.89 7.20
CA TYR A 96 -7.64 1.81 7.11
C TYR A 96 -7.31 0.64 6.18
N ILE A 97 -7.26 0.89 4.87
CA ILE A 97 -7.18 -0.15 3.86
C ILE A 97 -5.98 0.09 2.95
N MET A 98 -5.16 -0.95 2.74
CA MET A 98 -4.23 -0.96 1.61
C MET A 98 -4.95 -1.46 0.34
N LEU A 99 -5.12 -0.55 -0.62
CA LEU A 99 -5.82 -0.78 -1.88
C LEU A 99 -4.86 -1.35 -2.92
N GLN A 100 -4.96 -2.64 -3.24
CA GLN A 100 -4.11 -3.23 -4.28
C GLN A 100 -4.83 -3.46 -5.62
N GLN A 101 -6.15 -3.74 -5.63
CA GLN A 101 -6.88 -4.22 -6.83
C GLN A 101 -8.37 -3.83 -6.84
N SER A 102 -8.71 -2.57 -6.57
CA SER A 102 -10.12 -2.11 -6.59
C SER A 102 -10.44 -1.35 -7.87
N GLU A 103 -11.61 -1.62 -8.47
CA GLU A 103 -12.00 -0.99 -9.74
C GLU A 103 -12.77 0.32 -9.56
N ASN A 104 -13.71 0.36 -8.60
CA ASN A 104 -14.52 1.51 -8.23
C ASN A 104 -14.47 1.79 -6.72
N LEU A 105 -14.40 3.06 -6.33
CA LEU A 105 -14.38 3.52 -4.94
C LEU A 105 -15.41 4.64 -4.74
N GLU A 106 -16.40 4.40 -3.90
CA GLU A 106 -17.42 5.38 -3.52
C GLU A 106 -17.25 5.78 -2.05
N LEU A 107 -17.13 7.08 -1.80
CA LEU A 107 -16.88 7.66 -0.47
C LEU A 107 -18.02 8.60 -0.10
N ASP A 108 -18.66 8.39 1.06
CA ASP A 108 -19.58 9.37 1.64
C ASP A 108 -18.82 10.60 2.18
N ARG A 109 -19.51 11.73 2.35
CA ARG A 109 -18.93 13.03 2.70
C ARG A 109 -18.19 13.06 4.04
N SER A 110 -18.52 12.17 4.97
CA SER A 110 -17.84 12.07 6.26
C SER A 110 -16.98 10.81 6.41
N ALA A 111 -16.79 10.04 5.34
CA ALA A 111 -15.96 8.85 5.35
C ALA A 111 -14.47 9.23 5.34
N ARG A 112 -13.66 8.50 6.12
CA ARG A 112 -12.21 8.66 6.13
C ARG A 112 -11.56 7.40 5.60
N LEU A 113 -10.86 7.53 4.47
CA LEU A 113 -10.02 6.47 3.92
C LEU A 113 -8.56 6.83 4.20
N VAL A 114 -7.89 5.97 4.97
CA VAL A 114 -6.45 6.07 5.23
C VAL A 114 -5.79 4.90 4.53
N GLY A 115 -5.11 5.19 3.42
CA GLY A 115 -4.30 4.22 2.71
C GLY A 115 -2.85 4.33 3.15
N ASN A 116 -2.17 3.19 3.25
CA ASN A 116 -0.71 3.16 3.21
C ASN A 116 -0.33 3.10 1.72
N PHE A 117 -0.22 4.27 1.09
CA PHE A 117 0.12 4.36 -0.34
C PHE A 117 1.61 4.08 -0.49
N ALA A 118 1.97 3.21 -1.42
CA ALA A 118 3.37 2.89 -1.68
C ALA A 118 4.13 4.08 -2.28
N SER A 119 3.42 5.05 -2.88
CA SER A 119 4.00 6.31 -3.35
C SER A 119 2.96 7.41 -3.56
N ASP A 120 3.40 8.67 -3.56
CA ASP A 120 2.59 9.82 -3.99
C ASP A 120 1.98 9.62 -5.38
N LYS A 121 2.67 8.91 -6.29
CA LYS A 121 2.14 8.59 -7.63
C LYS A 121 0.93 7.67 -7.56
N GLU A 122 0.91 6.69 -6.66
CA GLU A 122 -0.24 5.81 -6.44
C GLU A 122 -1.42 6.58 -5.85
N LEU A 123 -1.14 7.47 -4.89
CA LEU A 123 -2.13 8.42 -4.38
C LEU A 123 -2.69 9.30 -5.51
N TYR A 124 -1.83 9.91 -6.34
CA TYR A 124 -2.27 10.74 -7.48
C TYR A 124 -2.96 9.94 -8.59
N LEU A 125 -2.60 8.68 -8.82
CA LEU A 125 -3.27 7.77 -9.75
C LEU A 125 -4.65 7.38 -9.23
N LEU A 126 -4.80 7.10 -7.93
CA LEU A 126 -6.08 6.86 -7.28
C LEU A 126 -6.94 8.14 -7.29
N LEU A 127 -6.38 9.29 -6.95
CA LEU A 127 -7.04 10.59 -7.05
C LEU A 127 -7.45 10.93 -8.48
N GLY A 128 -6.65 10.54 -9.47
CA GLY A 128 -6.94 10.69 -10.90
C GLY A 128 -8.05 9.76 -11.39
N ARG A 129 -7.98 8.49 -11.00
CA ARG A 129 -8.97 7.44 -11.31
C ARG A 129 -10.32 7.74 -10.69
N PHE A 130 -10.34 8.22 -9.45
CA PHE A 130 -11.54 8.61 -8.70
C PHE A 130 -11.81 10.11 -8.71
N SER A 131 -11.23 10.84 -9.67
CA SER A 131 -11.34 12.30 -9.75
C SER A 131 -12.77 12.81 -9.92
N ARG A 132 -13.70 11.97 -10.38
CA ARG A 132 -15.13 12.30 -10.49
C ARG A 132 -15.89 12.11 -9.18
N GLU A 133 -15.58 11.06 -8.40
CA GLU A 133 -16.18 10.87 -7.07
C GLU A 133 -15.61 11.86 -6.05
N LEU A 134 -14.30 12.13 -6.10
CA LEU A 134 -13.62 13.04 -5.15
C LEU A 134 -13.98 14.52 -5.36
N ARG A 135 -14.36 14.93 -6.58
CA ARG A 135 -14.83 16.30 -6.88
C ARG A 135 -16.16 16.66 -6.22
N GLN A 136 -16.89 15.68 -5.69
CA GLN A 136 -18.16 15.90 -4.98
C GLN A 136 -17.96 16.09 -3.46
N LEU A 137 -16.72 15.99 -2.98
CA LEU A 137 -16.36 16.21 -1.57
C LEU A 137 -16.00 17.68 -1.33
N PRO A 138 -16.34 18.26 -0.16
CA PRO A 138 -15.84 19.57 0.25
C PRO A 138 -14.30 19.54 0.31
N GLN A 139 -13.67 20.63 -0.14
CA GLN A 139 -12.21 20.79 -0.19
C GLN A 139 -11.57 20.77 1.21
N GLU A 140 -11.30 19.59 1.76
CA GLU A 140 -10.29 19.39 2.82
C GLU A 140 -9.38 18.20 2.52
N LEU A 141 -8.98 18.08 1.25
CA LEU A 141 -7.79 17.30 0.88
C LEU A 141 -6.62 18.28 0.76
N SER A 142 -6.08 18.69 1.91
CA SER A 142 -4.78 19.37 1.94
C SER A 142 -3.68 18.30 1.98
N PRO A 143 -2.77 18.23 0.99
CA PRO A 143 -1.51 17.51 1.14
C PRO A 143 -0.63 18.31 2.11
N GLY A 144 -0.77 18.01 3.40
CA GLY A 144 -0.09 18.76 4.47
C GLY A 144 -1.00 18.99 5.66
N GLY A 145 -1.32 17.92 6.38
CA GLY A 145 -1.89 18.01 7.73
C GLY A 145 -0.76 18.01 8.76
N GLU A 146 -0.13 19.16 8.99
CA GLU A 146 0.84 19.39 10.07
C GLU A 146 0.23 19.36 11.49
N ASN A 147 -0.97 18.78 11.68
CA ASN A 147 -1.68 18.76 12.96
C ASN A 147 -1.79 17.34 13.56
N GLY A 148 -0.66 16.62 13.60
CA GLY A 148 -0.48 15.40 14.40
C GLY A 148 0.27 15.64 15.72
N ARG A 149 0.48 16.91 16.13
CA ARG A 149 1.02 17.24 17.44
C ARG A 149 -0.11 17.66 18.38
N ASP A 150 -0.08 17.04 19.55
CA ASP A 150 -0.78 17.40 20.78
C ASP A 150 -2.25 16.97 20.92
N THR A 151 -2.45 15.68 21.23
CA THR A 151 -3.44 15.31 22.26
C THR A 151 -3.02 14.03 22.98
N PHE A 152 -1.85 14.06 23.63
CA PHE A 152 -1.54 13.14 24.73
C PHE A 152 -1.91 13.83 26.04
N LEU A 153 -2.88 13.26 26.76
CA LEU A 153 -3.14 13.62 28.15
C LEU A 153 -1.88 13.33 28.99
N PRO A 154 -1.47 14.24 29.91
CA PRO A 154 -0.22 14.09 30.63
C PRO A 154 -0.40 13.11 31.79
N GLY A 155 0.34 12.01 31.75
CA GLY A 155 0.58 11.16 32.92
C GLY A 155 0.33 9.69 32.67
N GLU A 156 1.20 9.04 31.91
CA GLU A 156 1.59 7.66 32.18
C GLU A 156 2.92 7.39 31.48
N THR A 157 3.91 7.01 32.27
CA THR A 157 5.32 6.86 31.93
C THR A 157 5.49 5.80 30.84
N ARG A 158 5.93 6.21 29.65
CA ARG A 158 6.29 5.31 28.55
C ARG A 158 7.59 4.60 28.95
N ALA A 159 7.50 3.33 29.31
CA ALA A 159 8.66 2.45 29.35
C ALA A 159 9.21 2.34 27.93
N GLU A 160 10.52 2.53 27.79
CA GLU A 160 11.27 2.30 26.56
C GLU A 160 11.10 0.81 26.19
N GLU A 161 10.30 0.51 25.17
CA GLU A 161 10.30 -0.80 24.55
C GLU A 161 11.42 -0.84 23.51
N ASP A 162 12.44 -1.65 23.80
CA ASP A 162 13.52 -2.00 22.89
C ASP A 162 12.98 -2.50 21.54
N PRO A 163 13.60 -2.14 20.41
CA PRO A 163 13.23 -2.68 19.11
C PRO A 163 13.44 -4.20 19.07
N PHE A 164 12.40 -4.91 18.64
CA PHE A 164 12.39 -6.35 18.41
C PHE A 164 13.49 -6.74 17.41
N VAL A 165 14.54 -7.42 17.89
CA VAL A 165 15.57 -8.08 17.09
C VAL A 165 15.15 -9.54 16.91
N ALA A 166 14.93 -9.96 15.66
CA ALA A 166 14.76 -11.36 15.33
C ALA A 166 16.09 -12.11 15.57
N PRO A 167 16.07 -13.33 16.16
CA PRO A 167 17.27 -14.10 16.38
C PRO A 167 17.56 -14.89 15.11
N ASP A 168 18.17 -14.24 14.13
CA ASP A 168 19.09 -14.85 13.15
C ASP A 168 19.68 -13.72 12.31
N GLY A 169 20.97 -13.46 12.55
CA GLY A 169 21.70 -12.35 11.97
C GLY A 169 22.19 -12.67 10.56
N GLU A 170 21.53 -12.04 9.59
CA GLU A 170 22.18 -11.52 8.39
C GLU A 170 21.65 -10.10 8.19
N ASP A 171 22.55 -9.16 7.83
CA ASP A 171 22.28 -7.73 7.64
C ASP A 171 21.24 -7.49 6.54
N GLU A 172 19.97 -7.72 6.83
CA GLU A 172 18.86 -7.33 5.97
C GLU A 172 18.61 -5.82 6.19
N PRO A 173 18.86 -4.95 5.19
CA PRO A 173 18.57 -3.53 5.34
C PRO A 173 17.09 -3.35 5.64
N SER A 174 16.78 -2.49 6.62
CA SER A 174 15.41 -2.18 7.04
C SER A 174 14.49 -1.94 5.84
N PRO A 175 13.19 -2.27 5.91
CA PRO A 175 12.25 -2.11 4.79
C PRO A 175 12.24 -0.69 4.19
N ALA A 176 12.51 0.35 4.99
CA ALA A 176 12.71 1.72 4.51
C ALA A 176 13.96 1.89 3.62
N VAL A 177 15.08 1.25 3.98
CA VAL A 177 16.35 1.32 3.21
C VAL A 177 16.22 0.56 1.88
N ARG A 178 15.45 -0.54 1.85
CA ARG A 178 15.11 -1.26 0.60
C ARG A 178 14.29 -0.39 -0.34
N GLN A 179 13.31 0.32 0.21
CA GLN A 179 12.45 1.22 -0.56
C GLN A 179 13.24 2.41 -1.13
N ASP A 180 14.09 3.04 -0.32
CA ASP A 180 14.97 4.14 -0.77
C ASP A 180 15.94 3.67 -1.87
N THR A 181 16.39 2.42 -1.80
CA THR A 181 17.27 1.80 -2.81
C THR A 181 16.54 1.59 -4.13
N GLU A 182 15.32 1.04 -4.09
CA GLU A 182 14.50 0.81 -5.29
C GLU A 182 14.12 2.13 -5.97
N GLU A 183 13.71 3.16 -5.21
CA GLU A 183 13.38 4.48 -5.76
C GLU A 183 14.59 5.16 -6.42
N THR A 184 15.77 5.02 -5.82
CA THR A 184 17.03 5.55 -6.37
C THR A 184 17.37 4.86 -7.69
N LEU A 185 17.22 3.53 -7.78
CA LEU A 185 17.50 2.76 -9.00
C LEU A 185 16.52 3.09 -10.13
N ASP A 186 15.23 3.26 -9.82
CA ASP A 186 14.23 3.66 -10.81
C ASP A 186 14.50 5.05 -11.40
N LEU A 187 14.92 6.00 -10.57
CA LEU A 187 15.29 7.34 -11.02
C LEU A 187 16.54 7.30 -11.92
N VAL A 188 17.55 6.54 -11.51
CA VAL A 188 18.79 6.34 -12.28
C VAL A 188 18.48 5.69 -13.64
N ARG A 189 17.57 4.71 -13.66
CA ARG A 189 17.11 4.05 -14.89
C ARG A 189 16.49 5.04 -15.87
N ILE A 190 15.58 5.90 -15.39
CA ILE A 190 14.93 6.92 -16.23
C ILE A 190 15.97 7.89 -16.81
N ILE A 191 16.96 8.30 -16.00
CA ILE A 191 18.05 9.17 -16.44
C ILE A 191 18.86 8.50 -17.56
N PHE A 192 19.21 7.21 -17.41
CA PHE A 192 19.93 6.47 -18.46
C PHE A 192 19.11 6.30 -19.74
N GLU A 193 17.82 5.96 -19.64
CA GLU A 193 16.93 5.83 -20.80
C GLU A 193 16.78 7.17 -21.55
N ARG A 194 16.71 8.28 -20.81
CA ARG A 194 16.64 9.64 -21.40
C ARG A 194 17.96 10.05 -22.03
N GLU A 195 19.09 9.70 -21.42
CA GLU A 195 20.42 9.98 -21.96
C GLU A 195 20.69 9.14 -23.22
N LEU A 196 20.20 7.90 -23.27
CA LEU A 196 20.28 7.04 -24.46
C LEU A 196 19.43 7.57 -25.63
N ALA A 197 18.34 8.27 -25.33
CA ALA A 197 17.48 8.88 -26.32
C ALA A 197 18.07 10.16 -26.96
N ARG A 198 19.23 10.63 -26.48
CA ARG A 198 19.95 11.78 -27.05
C ARG A 198 20.50 11.45 -28.44
N ALA A 199 20.18 12.29 -29.41
CA ALA A 199 20.60 12.10 -30.80
C ALA A 199 22.11 12.38 -31.03
N ASP A 200 22.76 13.07 -30.09
CA ASP A 200 24.17 13.49 -30.13
C ASP A 200 25.12 12.52 -29.39
N LEU A 201 24.61 11.38 -28.94
CA LEU A 201 25.38 10.38 -28.21
C LEU A 201 26.26 9.54 -29.14
N MET A 202 27.57 9.52 -28.89
CA MET A 202 28.53 8.69 -29.63
C MET A 202 28.48 7.22 -29.21
N ASP A 203 28.83 6.30 -30.12
CA ASP A 203 28.76 4.84 -29.91
C ASP A 203 29.41 4.33 -28.60
N PRO A 204 30.59 4.82 -28.16
CA PRO A 204 31.18 4.39 -26.89
C PRO A 204 30.34 4.78 -25.67
N GLY A 205 29.78 6.00 -25.66
CA GLY A 205 28.90 6.47 -24.59
C GLY A 205 27.55 5.76 -24.61
N ARG A 206 27.06 5.41 -25.80
CA ARG A 206 25.84 4.62 -25.98
C ARG A 206 25.97 3.21 -25.43
N SER A 207 27.03 2.50 -25.81
CA SER A 207 27.31 1.14 -25.30
C SER A 207 27.53 1.13 -23.78
N ALA A 208 28.18 2.17 -23.24
CA ALA A 208 28.36 2.33 -21.80
C ALA A 208 27.02 2.52 -21.06
N LEU A 209 26.10 3.35 -21.58
CA LEU A 209 24.77 3.55 -21.01
C LEU A 209 23.86 2.33 -21.15
N GLU A 210 23.94 1.60 -22.26
CA GLU A 210 23.22 0.33 -22.45
C GLU A 210 23.66 -0.71 -21.41
N SER A 211 24.97 -0.82 -21.17
CA SER A 211 25.53 -1.73 -20.16
C SER A 211 25.07 -1.35 -18.74
N LEU A 212 25.05 -0.05 -18.41
CA LEU A 212 24.54 0.44 -17.12
C LEU A 212 23.05 0.17 -16.96
N LEU A 213 22.27 0.36 -18.02
CA LEU A 213 20.83 0.12 -18.01
C LEU A 213 20.51 -1.37 -17.82
N GLU A 214 21.29 -2.26 -18.44
CA GLU A 214 21.18 -3.71 -18.24
C GLU A 214 21.48 -4.10 -16.79
N MET A 215 22.58 -3.59 -16.21
CA MET A 215 22.92 -3.85 -14.81
C MET A 215 21.85 -3.38 -13.82
N VAL A 216 21.22 -2.23 -14.07
CA VAL A 216 20.10 -1.72 -13.24
C VAL A 216 18.84 -2.58 -13.40
N ARG A 217 18.52 -3.02 -14.63
CA ARG A 217 17.34 -3.86 -14.89
C ARG A 217 17.46 -5.27 -14.29
N ASP A 218 18.65 -5.84 -14.36
CA ASP A 218 18.94 -7.18 -13.86
C ASP A 218 19.30 -7.19 -12.36
N GLN A 219 19.23 -6.02 -11.71
CA GLN A 219 19.57 -5.82 -10.29
C GLN A 219 20.99 -6.32 -9.94
N ARG A 220 21.95 -6.19 -10.86
CA ARG A 220 23.36 -6.62 -10.68
C ARG A 220 24.15 -5.57 -9.90
N MET A 221 23.81 -5.40 -8.63
CA MET A 221 24.31 -4.32 -7.76
C MET A 221 25.83 -4.31 -7.58
N GLU A 222 26.44 -5.48 -7.39
CA GLU A 222 27.91 -5.59 -7.23
C GLU A 222 28.69 -5.15 -8.48
N GLU A 223 28.12 -5.37 -9.66
CA GLU A 223 28.74 -5.00 -10.93
C GLU A 223 28.50 -3.53 -11.24
N LEU A 224 27.30 -3.04 -10.90
CA LEU A 224 26.94 -1.64 -11.01
C LEU A 224 27.86 -0.79 -10.14
N GLU A 225 28.09 -1.16 -8.88
CA GLU A 225 28.99 -0.47 -7.94
C GLU A 225 30.41 -0.32 -8.51
N LYS A 226 30.96 -1.39 -9.10
CA LYS A 226 32.33 -1.40 -9.64
C LYS A 226 32.47 -0.61 -10.94
N SER A 227 31.38 -0.48 -11.70
CA SER A 227 31.45 -0.06 -13.11
C SER A 227 30.84 1.31 -13.38
N TYR A 228 29.92 1.82 -12.53
CA TYR A 228 29.14 3.03 -12.82
C TYR A 228 29.99 4.27 -13.06
N SER A 229 31.01 4.50 -12.24
CA SER A 229 31.88 5.67 -12.35
C SER A 229 32.67 5.67 -13.67
N TYR A 230 33.18 4.50 -14.07
CA TYR A 230 33.95 4.34 -15.30
C TYR A 230 33.07 4.45 -16.56
N LEU A 231 31.89 3.81 -16.56
CA LEU A 231 30.99 3.82 -17.71
C LEU A 231 30.34 5.20 -17.93
N ILE A 232 29.98 5.92 -16.86
CA ILE A 232 29.49 7.31 -16.97
C ILE A 232 30.58 8.24 -17.52
N ALA A 233 31.85 8.03 -17.16
CA ALA A 233 32.97 8.83 -17.67
C ALA A 233 33.25 8.64 -19.18
N GLN A 234 32.73 7.56 -19.79
CA GLN A 234 32.84 7.32 -21.24
C GLN A 234 31.81 8.09 -22.06
N VAL A 235 30.82 8.74 -21.42
CA VAL A 235 29.82 9.56 -22.10
C VAL A 235 30.42 10.95 -22.38
N PRO A 236 30.65 11.32 -23.65
CA PRO A 236 31.10 12.66 -23.99
C PRO A 236 29.97 13.67 -23.73
N GLU A 237 30.30 14.81 -23.10
CA GLU A 237 29.33 15.86 -22.73
C GLU A 237 28.11 15.32 -21.93
N PRO A 238 28.36 14.75 -20.73
CA PRO A 238 27.31 14.18 -19.90
C PRO A 238 26.30 15.26 -19.50
N SER A 239 25.01 14.94 -19.55
CA SER A 239 23.99 15.86 -19.07
C SER A 239 24.14 16.12 -17.56
N ALA A 240 23.63 17.26 -17.09
CA ALA A 240 23.56 17.54 -15.66
C ALA A 240 22.71 16.49 -14.90
N GLU A 241 21.82 15.78 -15.59
CA GLU A 241 21.06 14.66 -15.04
C GLU A 241 21.92 13.41 -14.87
N LEU A 242 22.77 13.09 -15.86
CA LEU A 242 23.72 11.98 -15.75
C LEU A 242 24.79 12.22 -14.66
N GLY A 243 25.20 13.47 -14.48
CA GLY A 243 26.03 13.86 -13.34
C GLY A 243 25.35 13.60 -11.99
N ARG A 244 24.05 13.92 -11.89
CA ARG A 244 23.25 13.65 -10.69
C ARG A 244 23.05 12.16 -10.43
N SER A 245 22.85 11.33 -11.45
CA SER A 245 22.72 9.88 -11.27
C SER A 245 24.02 9.24 -10.75
N ARG A 246 25.19 9.75 -11.14
CA ARG A 246 26.47 9.31 -10.57
C ARG A 246 26.54 9.57 -9.07
N ASP A 247 26.14 10.76 -8.63
CA ASP A 247 26.17 11.13 -7.21
C ASP A 247 25.12 10.37 -6.39
N MET A 248 23.97 10.01 -6.99
CA MET A 248 22.96 9.13 -6.40
C MET A 248 23.50 7.71 -6.19
N LEU A 249 24.12 7.12 -7.22
CA LEU A 249 24.75 5.80 -7.12
C LEU A 249 25.91 5.79 -6.12
N ALA A 250 26.70 6.86 -6.07
CA ALA A 250 27.78 6.99 -5.09
C ALA A 250 27.28 7.02 -3.65
N ARG A 251 26.10 7.62 -3.38
CA ARG A 251 25.47 7.59 -2.06
C ARG A 251 24.88 6.21 -1.74
N LEU A 252 24.29 5.57 -2.74
CA LEU A 252 23.69 4.25 -2.60
C LEU A 252 24.72 3.20 -2.16
N PHE A 253 25.92 3.23 -2.74
CA PHE A 253 27.01 2.29 -2.43
C PHE A 253 27.97 2.76 -1.33
N ALA A 254 27.74 3.94 -0.73
CA ALA A 254 28.53 4.42 0.41
C ALA A 254 28.00 3.94 1.77
N THR A 255 26.88 3.20 1.75
CA THR A 255 26.19 2.65 2.93
C THR A 255 26.57 1.19 3.10
#